data_AF-A0A7V6CBL2-F1
#
_entry.id   AF-A0A7V6CBL2-F1
#
_cell.length_a   1.000
_cell.length_b   1.000
_cell.length_c   1.000
_cell.angle_alpha   90.00
_cell.angle_beta   90.00
_cell.angle_gamma   90.00
#
_symmetry.space_group_name_H-M   'P 1'
#
loop_
_entity.id
_entity.type
_entity.pdbx_description
1 polymer ?
#
loop_
_entity_poly.entity_id
_entity_poly.type
_entity_poly.pdbx_seq_one_letter_code
_entity_poly.pdbx_strand_id
1 'polypeptide(L)'
;MTPVQLCWLAAVAGLACAPVLVVAQNTNGEAPAELAELFRRQQKQIEAQRHQLEQQQALLEAQSEAIQTLQAQVDNLAAAGGAQQLTEQERTIRDRLAALEASVASLPVEQEETTTSYDETEFPGAFQVPGTDARIRFGGYVKANLVQSLDALGSQTRFIVGTIPTRGPVSGDKEAALTVQQSRLNLELRENTKTGQLRAFIEGDFAGDGDTFRLRHAFGQYRAIMAGKTWSTFMDVESSPEEVDFEGINGRINVRQAQLRFFPALG
;
A
#
# COMPACT_ATOMS: atom_id res chain seq x y z
N MET A 1 -59.72 6.95 -16.40
CA MET A 1 -59.22 5.72 -17.04
C MET A 1 -57.76 5.57 -16.62
N THR A 2 -57.57 5.22 -15.35
CA THR A 2 -57.05 3.92 -14.85
C THR A 2 -55.53 3.77 -15.06
N PRO A 3 -54.74 4.02 -13.99
CA PRO A 3 -53.30 3.90 -13.93
C PRO A 3 -52.88 2.49 -13.47
N VAL A 4 -51.66 2.06 -13.81
CA VAL A 4 -51.01 0.91 -13.16
C VAL A 4 -49.91 1.45 -12.25
N GLN A 5 -50.24 1.43 -10.96
CA GLN A 5 -49.40 1.68 -9.79
C GLN A 5 -48.81 0.36 -9.27
N LEU A 6 -47.68 0.49 -8.55
CA LEU A 6 -47.25 -0.27 -7.36
C LEU A 6 -46.88 -1.76 -7.48
N CYS A 7 -45.59 -2.04 -7.26
CA CYS A 7 -44.99 -3.21 -6.58
C CYS A 7 -43.46 -3.05 -6.76
N TRP A 8 -42.59 -2.74 -5.80
CA TRP A 8 -42.51 -3.06 -4.38
C TRP A 8 -41.65 -2.02 -3.64
N LEU A 9 -42.21 -1.38 -2.62
CA LEU A 9 -41.49 -0.58 -1.64
C LEU A 9 -42.24 -0.74 -0.31
N ALA A 10 -41.93 -1.79 0.46
CA ALA A 10 -42.22 -1.93 1.90
C ALA A 10 -41.72 -3.28 2.46
N ALA A 11 -40.55 -3.25 3.08
CA ALA A 11 -40.23 -4.04 4.28
C ALA A 11 -39.19 -3.19 5.04
N VAL A 12 -39.63 -2.18 5.80
CA VAL A 12 -39.87 -2.27 7.26
C VAL A 12 -38.68 -2.99 7.91
N ALA A 13 -37.64 -2.24 8.27
CA ALA A 13 -37.45 -1.74 9.63
C ALA A 13 -37.40 -2.86 10.67
N GLY A 14 -36.19 -3.24 11.09
CA GLY A 14 -35.98 -4.14 12.22
C GLY A 14 -34.76 -5.06 12.11
N LEU A 15 -33.55 -4.51 11.94
CA LEU A 15 -32.35 -5.22 12.40
C LEU A 15 -31.91 -4.58 13.72
N ALA A 16 -32.59 -5.01 14.79
CA ALA A 16 -32.06 -4.90 16.13
C ALA A 16 -30.73 -5.66 16.21
N CYS A 17 -29.76 -5.08 16.92
CA CYS A 17 -28.52 -5.73 17.34
C CYS A 17 -28.80 -7.13 17.89
N ALA A 18 -28.47 -8.17 17.12
CA ALA A 18 -28.26 -9.50 17.65
C ALA A 18 -26.74 -9.64 17.89
N PRO A 19 -26.30 -9.95 19.12
CA PRO A 19 -24.89 -10.21 19.36
C PRO A 19 -24.52 -11.47 18.58
N VAL A 20 -23.43 -11.40 17.81
CA VAL A 20 -22.77 -12.58 17.28
C VAL A 20 -22.26 -13.36 18.48
N LEU A 21 -23.06 -14.34 18.91
CA LEU A 21 -22.66 -15.32 19.90
C LEU A 21 -21.67 -16.25 19.22
N VAL A 22 -20.37 -15.95 19.37
CA VAL A 22 -19.31 -16.90 19.05
C VAL A 22 -19.45 -18.05 20.05
N VAL A 23 -20.13 -19.12 19.63
CA VAL A 23 -20.11 -20.39 20.35
C VAL A 23 -18.77 -21.05 20.03
N ALA A 24 -17.76 -20.72 20.83
CA ALA A 24 -16.55 -21.53 20.91
C ALA A 24 -16.94 -22.85 21.58
N GLN A 25 -17.06 -23.91 20.79
CA GLN A 25 -17.09 -25.26 21.32
C GLN A 25 -15.71 -25.55 21.91
N ASN A 26 -15.57 -25.39 23.23
CA ASN A 26 -14.44 -25.96 23.95
C ASN A 26 -14.97 -26.94 24.99
N THR A 27 -14.90 -28.22 24.65
CA THR A 27 -15.07 -29.33 25.55
C THR A 27 -13.85 -29.39 26.46
N ASN A 28 -13.85 -28.66 27.58
CA ASN A 28 -13.10 -28.93 28.81
C ASN A 28 -13.45 -27.85 29.84
N GLY A 29 -13.94 -28.24 31.01
CA GLY A 29 -14.52 -27.38 32.05
C GLY A 29 -13.53 -26.57 32.88
N GLU A 30 -12.60 -25.85 32.26
CA GLU A 30 -11.58 -25.03 32.97
C GLU A 30 -11.53 -23.54 32.54
N ALA A 31 -12.35 -23.10 31.57
CA ALA A 31 -12.19 -21.80 30.90
C ALA A 31 -12.66 -20.49 31.61
N PRO A 32 -13.59 -20.44 32.61
CA PRO A 32 -14.12 -19.15 33.08
C PRO A 32 -13.14 -18.38 34.00
N ALA A 33 -12.22 -19.07 34.67
CA ALA A 33 -11.26 -18.44 35.58
C ALA A 33 -10.13 -17.73 34.83
N GLU A 34 -9.58 -18.36 33.78
CA GLU A 34 -8.49 -17.80 32.97
C GLU A 34 -8.92 -16.55 32.20
N LEU A 35 -10.14 -16.54 31.66
CA LEU A 35 -10.70 -15.38 30.95
C LEU A 35 -10.86 -14.18 31.90
N ALA A 36 -11.38 -14.42 33.12
CA ALA A 36 -11.53 -13.38 34.14
C ALA A 36 -10.17 -12.88 34.66
N GLU A 37 -9.13 -13.71 34.64
CA GLU A 37 -7.77 -13.31 34.97
C GLU A 37 -7.12 -12.50 33.85
N LEU A 38 -7.35 -12.87 32.59
CA LEU A 38 -6.88 -12.13 31.41
C LEU A 38 -7.48 -10.72 31.34
N PHE A 39 -8.79 -10.58 31.60
CA PHE A 39 -9.41 -9.26 31.70
C PHE A 39 -8.83 -8.41 32.84
N ARG A 40 -8.58 -9.02 34.01
CA ARG A 40 -7.91 -8.33 35.13
C ARG A 40 -6.47 -7.90 34.77
N ARG A 41 -5.73 -8.73 34.04
CA ARG A 41 -4.39 -8.38 33.54
C ARG A 41 -4.46 -7.24 32.52
N GLN A 42 -5.42 -7.29 31.59
CA GLN A 42 -5.62 -6.24 30.58
C GLN A 42 -5.98 -4.90 31.23
N GLN A 43 -6.90 -4.88 32.21
CA GLN A 43 -7.27 -3.66 32.94
C GLN A 43 -6.07 -3.06 33.67
N LYS A 44 -5.28 -3.88 34.37
CA LYS A 44 -4.03 -3.42 35.00
C LYS A 44 -3.03 -2.87 33.98
N GLN A 45 -2.94 -3.48 32.80
CA GLN A 45 -2.04 -3.03 31.74
C GLN A 45 -2.49 -1.67 31.17
N ILE A 46 -3.80 -1.44 31.01
CA ILE A 46 -4.36 -0.16 30.57
C ILE A 46 -4.12 0.93 31.61
N GLU A 47 -4.33 0.64 32.90
CA GLU A 47 -4.06 1.59 33.98
C GLU A 47 -2.57 1.96 34.05
N ALA A 48 -1.68 0.99 33.89
CA ALA A 48 -0.24 1.23 33.82
C ALA A 48 0.14 2.09 32.60
N GLN A 49 -0.44 1.81 31.43
CA GLN A 49 -0.21 2.61 30.22
C GLN A 49 -0.71 4.05 30.38
N ARG A 50 -1.88 4.24 31.00
CA ARG A 50 -2.43 5.57 31.27
C ARG A 50 -1.50 6.37 32.18
N HIS A 51 -1.01 5.77 33.26
CA HIS A 51 -0.05 6.44 34.13
C HIS A 51 1.26 6.79 33.40
N GLN A 52 1.73 5.92 32.50
CA GLN A 52 2.93 6.21 31.70
C GLN A 52 2.70 7.37 30.72
N LEU A 53 1.49 7.51 30.16
CA LEU A 53 1.13 8.64 29.29
C LEU A 53 1.00 9.95 30.07
N GLU A 54 0.39 9.92 31.26
CA GLU A 54 0.29 11.08 32.15
C GLU A 54 1.69 11.56 32.57
N GLN A 55 2.61 10.64 32.87
CA GLN A 55 4.01 10.97 33.15
C GLN A 55 4.74 11.57 31.93
N GLN A 56 4.51 11.05 30.73
CA GLN A 56 5.09 11.61 29.52
C GLN A 56 4.55 13.01 29.22
N GLN A 57 3.26 13.26 29.42
CA GLN A 57 2.69 14.60 29.29
C GLN A 57 3.30 15.58 30.28
N ALA A 58 3.42 15.21 31.56
CA ALA A 58 4.06 16.05 32.56
C ALA A 58 5.53 16.35 32.22
N LEU A 59 6.26 15.38 31.66
CA LEU A 59 7.63 15.57 31.19
C LEU A 59 7.70 16.54 29.99
N LEU A 60 6.76 16.43 29.04
CA LEU A 60 6.69 17.31 27.89
C LEU A 60 6.32 18.75 28.29
N GLU A 61 5.39 18.91 29.23
CA GLU A 61 5.03 20.21 29.79
C GLU A 61 6.23 20.85 30.50
N ALA A 62 6.93 20.09 31.35
CA ALA A 62 8.15 20.56 32.02
C ALA A 62 9.26 20.93 31.02
N GLN A 63 9.43 20.17 29.93
CA GLN A 63 10.35 20.54 28.85
C GLN A 63 9.91 21.82 28.14
N SER A 64 8.62 22.00 27.89
CA SER A 64 8.10 23.22 27.25
C SER A 64 8.35 24.47 28.11
N GLU A 65 8.18 24.36 29.43
CA GLU A 65 8.49 25.43 30.38
C GLU A 65 10.00 25.70 30.44
N ALA A 66 10.83 24.65 30.42
CA ALA A 66 12.29 24.80 30.36
C ALA A 66 12.74 25.50 29.07
N ILE A 67 12.11 25.20 27.93
CA ILE A 67 12.40 25.89 26.66
C ILE A 67 11.97 27.36 26.74
N GLN A 68 10.78 27.66 27.28
CA GLN A 68 10.32 29.06 27.42
C GLN A 68 11.22 29.88 28.35
N THR A 69 11.66 29.29 29.46
CA THR A 69 12.59 29.95 30.39
C THR A 69 13.97 30.16 29.78
N LEU A 70 14.49 29.19 29.01
CA LEU A 70 15.71 29.36 28.22
C LEU A 70 15.55 30.45 27.17
N GLN A 71 14.43 30.49 26.46
CA GLN A 71 14.11 31.54 25.48
C GLN A 71 14.11 32.91 26.13
N ALA A 72 13.45 33.06 27.29
CA ALA A 72 13.42 34.30 28.06
C ALA A 72 14.80 34.70 28.59
N GLN A 73 15.67 33.73 28.95
CA GLN A 73 17.06 34.01 29.33
C GLN A 73 17.88 34.47 28.12
N VAL A 74 17.69 33.85 26.95
CA VAL A 74 18.34 34.25 25.70
C VAL A 74 17.90 35.65 25.27
N ASP A 75 16.61 35.97 25.39
CA ASP A 75 16.07 37.30 25.07
C ASP A 75 16.58 38.36 26.05
N ASN A 76 16.69 38.04 27.34
CA ASN A 76 17.29 38.93 28.33
C ASN A 76 18.80 39.12 28.11
N LEU A 77 19.53 38.08 27.68
CA LEU A 77 20.95 38.17 27.28
C LEU A 77 21.12 38.96 25.97
N ALA A 78 20.18 38.86 25.03
CA ALA A 78 20.17 39.64 23.81
C ALA A 78 19.82 41.12 24.06
N ALA A 79 18.94 41.40 25.02
CA ALA A 79 18.55 42.76 25.43
C ALA A 79 19.60 43.44 26.33
N ALA A 80 20.29 42.69 27.18
CA ALA A 80 21.44 43.15 27.96
C ALA A 80 22.70 43.17 27.08
N GLY A 81 22.70 44.06 26.08
CA GLY A 81 23.77 44.21 25.10
C GLY A 81 25.19 44.15 25.68
N GLY A 82 25.81 42.98 25.58
CA GLY A 82 27.25 42.76 25.69
C GLY A 82 27.79 42.40 24.32
N ALA A 83 28.09 43.42 23.52
CA ALA A 83 28.89 43.25 22.31
C ALA A 83 30.32 42.87 22.70
N GLN A 84 30.59 41.58 22.94
CA GLN A 84 31.94 41.04 23.04
C GLN A 84 31.94 39.53 22.77
N GLN A 85 32.30 39.21 21.53
CA GLN A 85 32.78 37.91 21.04
C GLN A 85 31.84 36.71 21.23
N LEU A 86 30.88 36.59 20.31
CA LEU A 86 30.44 35.27 19.84
C LEU A 86 31.69 34.46 19.52
N THR A 87 31.92 33.37 20.24
CA THR A 87 33.06 32.49 19.92
C THR A 87 32.86 31.95 18.51
N GLU A 88 33.93 31.88 17.71
CA GLU A 88 33.91 31.38 16.32
C GLU A 88 33.16 30.02 16.20
N GLN A 89 33.25 29.22 17.26
CA GLN A 89 32.56 27.93 17.41
C GLN A 89 31.04 28.07 17.47
N GLU A 90 30.47 29.01 18.22
CA GLU A 90 29.01 29.19 18.29
C GLU A 90 28.43 29.66 16.96
N ARG A 91 29.17 30.50 16.23
CA ARG A 91 28.79 30.93 14.88
C ARG A 91 28.80 29.75 13.92
N THR A 92 29.86 28.94 13.95
CA THR A 92 29.99 27.73 13.13
C THR A 92 28.90 26.70 13.44
N ILE A 93 28.55 26.51 14.71
CA ILE A 93 27.50 25.56 15.13
C ILE A 93 26.13 26.05 14.66
N ARG A 94 25.84 27.35 14.82
CA ARG A 94 24.57 27.94 14.35
C ARG A 94 24.43 27.85 12.83
N ASP A 95 25.51 28.14 12.09
CA ASP A 95 25.51 28.05 10.62
C ASP A 95 25.34 26.59 10.15
N ARG A 96 25.95 25.63 10.84
CA ARG A 96 25.75 24.19 10.57
C ARG A 96 24.32 23.74 10.90
N LEU A 97 23.74 24.23 12.00
CA LEU A 97 22.37 23.90 12.38
C LEU A 97 21.38 24.42 11.34
N ALA A 98 21.53 25.69 10.92
CA ALA A 98 20.71 26.30 9.88
C ALA A 98 20.87 25.58 8.52
N ALA A 99 22.09 25.15 8.18
CA ALA A 99 22.33 24.37 6.98
C ALA A 99 21.71 22.95 7.07
N LEU A 100 21.75 22.32 8.24
CA LEU A 100 21.09 21.03 8.48
C LEU A 100 19.57 21.17 8.40
N GLU A 101 19.00 22.19 9.02
CA GLU A 101 17.56 22.47 8.99
C GLU A 101 17.09 22.77 7.57
N ALA A 102 17.85 23.54 6.78
CA ALA A 102 17.55 23.76 5.37
C ALA A 102 17.68 22.47 4.53
N SER A 103 18.61 21.58 4.89
CA SER A 103 18.76 20.27 4.24
C SER A 103 17.60 19.34 4.59
N VAL A 104 17.14 19.33 5.85
CA VAL A 104 16.00 18.54 6.31
C VAL A 104 14.68 19.07 5.75
N ALA A 105 14.52 20.39 5.61
CA ALA A 105 13.33 21.01 5.02
C ALA A 105 13.24 20.86 3.49
N SER A 106 14.35 20.59 2.82
CA SER A 106 14.41 20.33 1.38
C SER A 106 14.39 18.85 1.01
N LEU A 107 14.49 17.95 1.99
CA LEU A 107 14.08 16.57 1.79
C LEU A 107 12.59 16.60 1.47
N PRO A 108 12.16 16.07 0.30
CA PRO A 108 10.76 15.78 0.11
C PRO A 108 10.37 14.85 1.25
N VAL A 109 9.53 15.34 2.16
CA VAL A 109 8.71 14.43 2.92
C VAL A 109 7.86 13.78 1.84
N GLU A 110 8.27 12.59 1.39
CA GLU A 110 7.35 11.64 0.78
C GLU A 110 6.33 11.34 1.87
N GLN A 111 5.39 12.26 2.02
CA GLN A 111 4.11 11.94 2.58
C GLN A 111 3.62 10.86 1.62
N GLU A 112 3.59 9.61 2.10
CA GLU A 112 2.78 8.55 1.52
C GLU A 112 1.32 8.95 1.66
N GLU A 113 0.96 10.06 1.02
CA GLU A 113 -0.38 10.39 0.72
C GLU A 113 -0.82 9.31 -0.27
N THR A 114 -1.56 8.34 0.24
CA THR A 114 -2.48 7.55 -0.54
C THR A 114 -3.62 8.46 -1.03
N THR A 115 -3.29 9.64 -1.57
CA THR A 115 -4.24 10.57 -2.16
C THR A 115 -4.48 10.10 -3.58
N THR A 116 -5.63 9.45 -3.75
CA THR A 116 -6.32 9.31 -5.03
C THR A 116 -6.80 10.67 -5.53
N SER A 117 -5.85 11.59 -5.74
CA SER A 117 -6.01 12.93 -6.27
C SER A 117 -5.00 12.99 -7.42
N TYR A 118 -5.49 12.93 -8.66
CA TYR A 118 -4.61 13.00 -9.81
C TYR A 118 -4.26 14.45 -10.05
N ASP A 119 -2.97 14.77 -10.00
CA ASP A 119 -2.46 15.95 -10.70
C ASP A 119 -2.56 15.66 -12.21
N GLU A 120 -3.06 16.61 -12.99
CA GLU A 120 -3.23 16.46 -14.44
C GLU A 120 -1.89 16.24 -15.16
N THR A 121 -0.79 16.63 -14.51
CA THR A 121 0.58 16.40 -14.95
C THR A 121 1.02 14.94 -14.83
N GLU A 122 0.31 14.13 -14.04
CA GLU A 122 0.71 12.77 -13.65
C GLU A 122 0.11 11.67 -14.55
N PHE A 123 -0.74 12.01 -15.53
CA PHE A 123 -1.34 11.05 -16.47
C PHE A 123 -0.93 11.31 -17.94
N PRO A 124 0.38 11.24 -18.26
CA PRO A 124 0.89 11.50 -19.60
C PRO A 124 0.39 10.46 -20.61
N GLY A 125 0.08 10.91 -21.83
CA GLY A 125 -0.39 10.05 -22.92
C GLY A 125 -1.86 9.64 -22.82
N ALA A 126 -2.62 10.19 -21.87
CA ALA A 126 -4.05 10.01 -21.80
C ALA A 126 -4.79 11.02 -22.69
N PHE A 127 -5.85 10.57 -23.36
CA PHE A 127 -6.74 11.43 -24.12
C PHE A 127 -8.06 11.62 -23.36
N GLN A 128 -8.61 12.82 -23.45
CA GLN A 128 -9.91 13.13 -22.87
C GLN A 128 -11.02 12.53 -23.72
N VAL A 129 -12.02 11.95 -23.08
CA VAL A 129 -13.23 11.49 -23.75
C VAL A 129 -14.12 12.71 -24.03
N PRO A 130 -14.56 12.94 -25.28
CA PRO A 130 -15.39 14.10 -25.60
C PRO A 130 -16.68 14.11 -24.77
N GLY A 131 -16.95 15.23 -24.11
CA GLY A 131 -18.17 15.43 -23.32
C GLY A 131 -18.12 14.91 -21.88
N THR A 132 -16.96 14.42 -21.40
CA THR A 132 -16.76 14.06 -19.99
C THR A 132 -15.40 14.55 -19.46
N ASP A 133 -15.26 14.50 -18.13
CA ASP A 133 -13.98 14.74 -17.45
C ASP A 133 -13.13 13.45 -17.37
N ALA A 134 -13.58 12.38 -18.02
CA ALA A 134 -12.88 11.11 -18.05
C ALA A 134 -11.70 11.15 -19.03
N ARG A 135 -10.56 10.63 -18.59
CA ARG A 135 -9.36 10.45 -19.40
C ARG A 135 -9.05 8.97 -19.54
N ILE A 136 -8.72 8.56 -20.75
CA ILE A 136 -8.37 7.18 -21.08
C ILE A 136 -6.93 7.13 -21.54
N ARG A 137 -6.19 6.14 -21.07
CA ARG A 137 -4.83 5.83 -21.50
C ARG A 137 -4.76 4.38 -21.95
N PHE A 138 -4.25 4.18 -23.16
CA PHE A 138 -3.79 2.88 -23.62
C PHE A 138 -2.29 2.80 -23.35
N GLY A 139 -1.85 1.70 -22.79
CA GLY A 139 -0.43 1.44 -22.54
C GLY A 139 -0.12 -0.03 -22.65
N GLY A 140 1.10 -0.37 -22.24
CA GLY A 140 1.64 -1.71 -22.38
C GLY A 140 3.06 -1.66 -22.92
N TYR A 141 3.59 -2.84 -23.25
CA TYR A 141 4.90 -2.99 -23.85
C TYR A 141 4.98 -4.30 -24.63
N VAL A 142 5.89 -4.34 -25.59
CA VAL A 142 6.28 -5.58 -26.27
C VAL A 142 7.61 -6.04 -25.70
N LYS A 143 7.70 -7.31 -25.29
CA LYS A 143 8.94 -7.88 -24.71
C LYS A 143 9.27 -9.19 -25.39
N ALA A 144 10.44 -9.25 -26.00
CA ALA A 144 11.03 -10.47 -26.53
C ALA A 144 12.07 -11.02 -25.54
N ASN A 145 12.02 -12.32 -25.28
CA ASN A 145 12.94 -13.00 -24.37
C ASN A 145 13.60 -14.16 -25.12
N LEU A 146 14.93 -14.21 -25.09
CA LEU A 146 15.71 -15.36 -25.52
C LEU A 146 16.16 -16.11 -24.27
N VAL A 147 15.72 -17.36 -24.13
CA VAL A 147 16.09 -18.23 -23.02
C VAL A 147 16.98 -19.33 -23.58
N GLN A 148 18.16 -19.51 -22.99
CA GLN A 148 19.07 -20.58 -23.33
C GLN A 148 19.25 -21.51 -22.14
N SER A 149 18.78 -22.74 -22.29
CA SER A 149 18.93 -23.82 -21.32
C SER A 149 20.22 -24.57 -21.63
N LEU A 150 21.11 -24.71 -20.64
CA LEU A 150 22.37 -25.45 -20.79
C LEU A 150 22.24 -26.95 -20.49
N ASP A 151 21.14 -27.30 -19.83
CA ASP A 151 20.75 -28.65 -19.42
C ASP A 151 19.22 -28.69 -19.31
N ALA A 152 18.65 -29.86 -19.06
CA ALA A 152 17.20 -30.03 -18.97
C ALA A 152 16.58 -29.22 -17.83
N LEU A 153 15.63 -28.35 -18.17
CA LEU A 153 14.90 -27.53 -17.19
C LEU A 153 13.41 -27.89 -17.09
N GLY A 154 12.87 -28.71 -18.00
CA GLY A 154 11.44 -29.03 -18.06
C GLY A 154 10.53 -27.87 -18.48
N SER A 155 11.12 -26.71 -18.80
CA SER A 155 10.44 -25.50 -19.28
C SER A 155 11.38 -24.80 -20.28
N GLN A 156 10.82 -24.33 -21.39
CA GLN A 156 11.59 -23.67 -22.46
C GLN A 156 11.72 -22.16 -22.26
N THR A 157 10.75 -21.53 -21.57
CA THR A 157 10.59 -20.06 -21.55
C THR A 157 10.79 -19.44 -20.17
N ARG A 158 10.94 -20.26 -19.13
CA ARG A 158 10.98 -19.84 -17.72
C ARG A 158 11.90 -20.74 -16.92
N PHE A 159 12.58 -20.17 -15.92
CA PHE A 159 13.36 -20.94 -14.97
C PHE A 159 12.51 -21.40 -13.78
N ILE A 160 11.85 -22.55 -13.93
CA ILE A 160 11.01 -23.13 -12.86
C ILE A 160 11.81 -24.21 -12.14
N VAL A 161 12.29 -23.92 -10.93
CA VAL A 161 13.16 -24.83 -10.17
C VAL A 161 12.50 -26.20 -9.93
N GLY A 162 11.18 -26.23 -9.75
CA GLY A 162 10.42 -27.46 -9.52
C GLY A 162 10.28 -28.38 -10.73
N THR A 163 10.54 -27.90 -11.95
CA THR A 163 10.48 -28.73 -13.17
C THR A 163 11.83 -29.33 -13.56
N ILE A 164 12.90 -29.01 -12.82
CA ILE A 164 14.23 -29.56 -13.06
C ILE A 164 14.21 -31.06 -12.73
N PRO A 165 14.48 -31.94 -13.71
CA PRO A 165 14.43 -33.38 -13.50
C PRO A 165 15.58 -33.82 -12.58
N THR A 166 15.24 -34.56 -11.51
CA THR A 166 16.23 -35.09 -10.54
C THR A 166 16.38 -36.61 -10.60
N ARG A 167 15.45 -37.32 -11.26
CA ARG A 167 15.45 -38.79 -11.41
C ARG A 167 14.79 -39.21 -12.73
N GLY A 168 15.26 -40.32 -13.30
CA GLY A 168 14.76 -40.89 -14.54
C GLY A 168 15.53 -40.41 -15.79
N PRO A 169 15.24 -40.95 -16.97
CA PRO A 169 15.81 -40.47 -18.22
C PRO A 169 15.41 -39.01 -18.42
N VAL A 170 16.41 -38.16 -18.58
CA VAL A 170 16.25 -36.73 -18.82
C VAL A 170 15.97 -36.55 -20.32
N SER A 171 14.80 -36.03 -20.67
CA SER A 171 14.48 -35.63 -22.04
C SER A 171 14.62 -34.12 -22.17
N GLY A 172 15.53 -33.66 -23.03
CA GLY A 172 15.81 -32.25 -23.28
C GLY A 172 17.28 -31.94 -22.99
N ASP A 173 18.06 -31.74 -24.03
CA ASP A 173 19.44 -31.27 -23.93
C ASP A 173 19.46 -29.72 -23.93
N LYS A 174 20.61 -29.12 -24.27
CA LYS A 174 20.75 -27.70 -24.54
C LYS A 174 19.67 -27.22 -25.52
N GLU A 175 18.91 -26.21 -25.11
CA GLU A 175 17.81 -25.67 -25.89
C GLU A 175 17.85 -24.14 -25.88
N ALA A 176 17.38 -23.51 -26.95
CA ALA A 176 17.17 -22.08 -27.02
C ALA A 176 15.75 -21.78 -27.48
N ALA A 177 15.03 -20.97 -26.73
CA ALA A 177 13.66 -20.56 -27.03
C ALA A 177 13.55 -19.04 -27.11
N LEU A 178 12.86 -18.56 -28.14
CA LEU A 178 12.49 -17.16 -28.31
C LEU A 178 10.99 -17.02 -28.02
N THR A 179 10.62 -16.15 -27.09
CA THR A 179 9.21 -15.93 -26.72
C THR A 179 8.87 -14.45 -26.57
N VAL A 180 7.65 -14.11 -26.94
CA VAL A 180 7.07 -12.76 -26.80
C VAL A 180 5.84 -12.73 -25.88
N GLN A 181 5.52 -13.85 -25.22
CA GLN A 181 4.31 -14.05 -24.41
C GLN A 181 4.18 -13.05 -23.25
N GLN A 182 5.30 -12.50 -22.79
CA GLN A 182 5.32 -11.51 -21.71
C GLN A 182 4.91 -10.09 -22.16
N SER A 183 4.62 -9.89 -23.44
CA SER A 183 4.09 -8.61 -23.94
C SER A 183 2.77 -8.29 -23.25
N ARG A 184 2.59 -7.04 -22.84
CA ARG A 184 1.44 -6.59 -22.05
C ARG A 184 0.70 -5.48 -22.75
N LEU A 185 -0.61 -5.48 -22.53
CA LEU A 185 -1.51 -4.42 -22.94
C LEU A 185 -2.32 -3.99 -21.73
N ASN A 186 -2.48 -2.68 -21.55
CA ASN A 186 -3.32 -2.13 -20.52
C ASN A 186 -4.20 -0.97 -21.02
N LEU A 187 -5.32 -0.83 -20.34
CA LEU A 187 -6.29 0.23 -20.51
C LEU A 187 -6.58 0.80 -19.12
N GLU A 188 -6.37 2.10 -18.97
CA GLU A 188 -6.66 2.82 -17.75
C GLU A 188 -7.62 3.97 -18.02
N LEU A 189 -8.69 4.04 -17.25
CA LEU A 189 -9.63 5.14 -17.23
C LEU A 189 -9.54 5.82 -15.86
N ARG A 190 -9.48 7.15 -15.88
CA ARG A 190 -9.48 7.99 -14.69
C ARG A 190 -10.48 9.11 -14.89
N GLU A 191 -11.34 9.36 -13.91
CA GLU A 191 -12.33 10.42 -13.95
C GLU A 191 -12.45 11.06 -12.57
N ASN A 192 -12.37 12.40 -12.52
CA ASN A 192 -12.64 13.15 -11.32
C ASN A 192 -14.13 13.52 -11.29
N THR A 193 -14.93 12.77 -10.55
CA THR A 193 -16.36 13.09 -10.37
C THR A 193 -16.54 14.12 -9.25
N LYS A 194 -17.68 14.81 -9.20
CA LYS A 194 -18.01 15.75 -8.12
C LYS A 194 -17.92 15.14 -6.72
N THR A 195 -18.20 13.84 -6.64
CA THR A 195 -18.17 13.09 -5.39
C THR A 195 -16.84 12.38 -5.19
N GLY A 196 -15.86 12.44 -6.09
CA GLY A 196 -14.55 11.85 -5.87
C GLY A 196 -14.00 11.14 -7.09
N GLN A 197 -12.84 10.52 -6.93
CA GLN A 197 -12.12 9.95 -8.05
C GLN A 197 -12.58 8.53 -8.38
N LEU A 198 -12.83 8.29 -9.66
CA LEU A 198 -13.07 6.99 -10.25
C LEU A 198 -11.83 6.58 -11.05
N ARG A 199 -11.39 5.34 -10.83
CA ARG A 199 -10.34 4.70 -11.60
C ARG A 199 -10.81 3.34 -12.06
N ALA A 200 -10.63 3.00 -13.33
CA ALA A 200 -10.79 1.65 -13.83
C ALA A 200 -9.51 1.22 -14.55
N PHE A 201 -9.07 -0.01 -14.30
CA PHE A 201 -7.83 -0.53 -14.86
C PHE A 201 -8.01 -1.97 -15.32
N ILE A 202 -7.63 -2.23 -16.57
CA ILE A 202 -7.63 -3.56 -17.18
C ILE A 202 -6.25 -3.79 -17.78
N GLU A 203 -5.63 -4.94 -17.47
CA GLU A 203 -4.34 -5.36 -18.03
C GLU A 203 -4.36 -6.85 -18.34
N GLY A 204 -3.75 -7.23 -19.45
CA GLY A 204 -3.45 -8.63 -19.76
C GLY A 204 -2.10 -8.85 -20.45
N ASP A 205 -1.68 -10.11 -20.47
CA ASP A 205 -0.51 -10.61 -21.20
C ASP A 205 -0.88 -11.80 -22.09
N PHE A 206 0.07 -12.27 -22.91
CA PHE A 206 -0.09 -13.43 -23.78
C PHE A 206 0.55 -14.69 -23.20
N ALA A 207 0.72 -14.74 -21.88
CA ALA A 207 1.32 -15.88 -21.18
C ALA A 207 0.25 -16.84 -20.62
N GLY A 208 -0.92 -16.91 -21.28
CA GLY A 208 -1.86 -18.00 -21.13
C GLY A 208 -1.42 -19.23 -21.91
N ASP A 209 -2.10 -20.36 -21.69
CA ASP A 209 -1.78 -21.61 -22.37
C ASP A 209 -1.89 -21.44 -23.89
N GLY A 210 -0.85 -21.82 -24.62
CA GLY A 210 -0.80 -21.69 -26.09
C GLY A 210 -0.82 -20.25 -26.61
N ASP A 211 -0.08 -19.34 -25.96
CA ASP A 211 -0.01 -17.91 -26.31
C ASP A 211 -1.36 -17.17 -26.20
N THR A 212 -2.29 -17.70 -25.40
CA THR A 212 -3.60 -17.09 -25.20
C THR A 212 -3.53 -15.85 -24.32
N PHE A 213 -4.47 -14.94 -24.55
CA PHE A 213 -4.59 -13.74 -23.74
C PHE A 213 -5.06 -14.09 -22.33
N ARG A 214 -4.28 -13.68 -21.32
CA ARG A 214 -4.54 -13.91 -19.91
C ARG A 214 -4.78 -12.60 -19.19
N LEU A 215 -5.94 -12.52 -18.53
CA LEU A 215 -6.31 -11.35 -17.73
C LEU A 215 -5.49 -11.29 -16.44
N ARG A 216 -4.74 -10.20 -16.25
CA ARG A 216 -3.91 -9.94 -15.06
C ARG A 216 -4.65 -9.08 -14.07
N HIS A 217 -5.08 -7.91 -14.51
CA HIS A 217 -5.79 -6.92 -13.69
C HIS A 217 -7.12 -6.56 -14.36
N ALA A 218 -8.17 -6.45 -13.56
CA ALA A 218 -9.46 -5.93 -13.97
C ALA A 218 -10.18 -5.44 -12.71
N PHE A 219 -10.04 -4.16 -12.40
CA PHE A 219 -10.66 -3.60 -11.21
C PHE A 219 -11.13 -2.16 -11.43
N GLY A 220 -12.13 -1.79 -10.64
CA GLY A 220 -12.55 -0.42 -10.44
C GLY A 220 -12.22 0.02 -9.02
N GLN A 221 -11.82 1.27 -8.88
CA GLN A 221 -11.60 1.93 -7.61
C GLN A 221 -12.39 3.23 -7.58
N TYR A 222 -13.08 3.44 -6.48
CA TYR A 222 -13.81 4.67 -6.20
C TYR A 222 -13.47 5.11 -4.77
N ARG A 223 -12.78 6.26 -4.66
CA ARG A 223 -12.22 6.73 -3.39
C ARG A 223 -11.41 5.61 -2.70
N ALA A 224 -11.75 5.30 -1.45
CA ALA A 224 -11.15 4.29 -0.60
C ALA A 224 -11.59 2.84 -0.91
N ILE A 225 -12.51 2.60 -1.84
CA ILE A 225 -13.02 1.25 -2.12
C ILE A 225 -12.54 0.79 -3.49
N MET A 226 -12.05 -0.46 -3.56
CA MET A 226 -11.65 -1.11 -4.80
C MET A 226 -12.33 -2.47 -4.92
N ALA A 227 -12.86 -2.78 -6.11
CA ALA A 227 -13.47 -4.07 -6.42
C ALA A 227 -12.93 -4.61 -7.75
N GLY A 228 -12.55 -5.89 -7.77
CA GLY A 228 -12.15 -6.60 -8.97
C GLY A 228 -10.92 -7.49 -8.79
N LYS A 229 -10.37 -7.97 -9.90
CA LYS A 229 -9.18 -8.82 -9.94
C LYS A 229 -7.92 -7.96 -9.93
N THR A 230 -7.15 -8.03 -8.85
CA THR A 230 -5.84 -7.39 -8.76
C THR A 230 -4.96 -8.10 -7.74
N TRP A 231 -3.77 -7.56 -7.47
CA TRP A 231 -2.82 -8.04 -6.46
C TRP A 231 -3.48 -8.29 -5.11
N SER A 232 -3.18 -9.42 -4.46
CA SER A 232 -3.60 -9.71 -3.09
C SER A 232 -3.11 -8.64 -2.11
N THR A 233 -3.77 -8.48 -0.96
CA THR A 233 -3.37 -7.46 0.05
C THR A 233 -2.02 -7.81 0.71
N PHE A 234 -1.62 -9.07 0.62
CA PHE A 234 -0.31 -9.54 1.12
C PHE A 234 0.82 -9.38 0.08
N MET A 235 0.54 -8.89 -1.13
CA MET A 235 1.56 -8.60 -2.13
C MET A 235 2.03 -7.15 -1.95
N ASP A 236 3.32 -6.99 -1.71
CA ASP A 236 4.03 -5.71 -1.78
C ASP A 236 4.92 -5.66 -3.03
N VAL A 237 4.48 -4.88 -4.03
CA VAL A 237 5.14 -4.80 -5.33
C VAL A 237 6.46 -4.02 -5.25
N GLU A 238 6.60 -3.10 -4.29
CA GLU A 238 7.77 -2.22 -4.18
C GLU A 238 8.97 -2.92 -3.56
N SER A 239 8.74 -3.94 -2.72
CA SER A 239 9.83 -4.81 -2.23
C SER A 239 10.35 -5.82 -3.25
N SER A 240 9.74 -5.89 -4.45
CA SER A 240 10.20 -6.80 -5.48
C SER A 240 11.38 -6.19 -6.26
N PRO A 241 12.55 -6.86 -6.31
CA PRO A 241 13.66 -6.39 -7.13
C PRO A 241 13.34 -6.53 -8.62
N GLU A 242 14.12 -5.86 -9.46
CA GLU A 242 14.03 -6.04 -10.90
C GLU A 242 14.47 -7.45 -11.31
N GLU A 243 13.66 -8.09 -12.14
CA GLU A 243 13.86 -9.48 -12.58
C GLU A 243 13.78 -9.58 -14.10
N VAL A 244 14.64 -10.42 -14.66
CA VAL A 244 14.63 -10.74 -16.11
C VAL A 244 13.71 -11.92 -16.41
N ASP A 245 13.75 -12.95 -15.57
CA ASP A 245 12.98 -14.20 -15.72
C ASP A 245 11.50 -14.02 -15.34
N PHE A 246 10.61 -14.73 -16.04
CA PHE A 246 9.16 -14.59 -15.85
C PHE A 246 8.58 -15.33 -14.65
N GLU A 247 9.25 -16.38 -14.17
CA GLU A 247 8.88 -17.04 -12.91
C GLU A 247 9.18 -16.08 -11.76
N GLY A 248 10.38 -15.53 -11.82
CA GLY A 248 10.91 -14.59 -10.84
C GLY A 248 11.26 -15.26 -9.52
N ILE A 249 11.36 -14.47 -8.46
CA ILE A 249 11.92 -14.96 -7.19
C ILE A 249 10.93 -15.89 -6.49
N ASN A 250 11.45 -17.06 -6.08
CA ASN A 250 10.74 -17.99 -5.22
C ASN A 250 10.59 -17.42 -3.81
N GLY A 251 9.41 -17.56 -3.21
CA GLY A 251 9.12 -17.09 -1.85
C GLY A 251 8.44 -15.72 -1.76
N ARG A 252 8.23 -15.03 -2.89
CA ARG A 252 7.36 -13.84 -2.94
C ARG A 252 5.89 -14.24 -3.08
N ILE A 253 4.99 -13.47 -2.48
CA ILE A 253 3.54 -13.65 -2.66
C ILE A 253 3.15 -13.03 -4.00
N ASN A 254 2.92 -13.82 -5.05
CA ASN A 254 2.56 -13.32 -6.39
C ASN A 254 1.16 -13.78 -6.79
N VAL A 255 0.14 -13.30 -6.09
CA VAL A 255 -1.26 -13.72 -6.29
C VAL A 255 -2.12 -12.56 -6.74
N ARG A 256 -2.91 -12.78 -7.80
CA ARG A 256 -3.98 -11.87 -8.23
C ARG A 256 -5.31 -12.58 -8.17
N GLN A 257 -6.26 -11.98 -7.48
CA GLN A 257 -7.58 -12.57 -7.25
C GLN A 257 -8.66 -11.51 -7.24
N ALA A 258 -9.90 -11.94 -7.49
CA ALA A 258 -11.06 -11.08 -7.32
C ALA A 258 -11.23 -10.77 -5.82
N GLN A 259 -11.31 -9.50 -5.47
CA GLN A 259 -11.43 -9.05 -4.09
C GLN A 259 -12.22 -7.73 -4.02
N LEU A 260 -12.74 -7.47 -2.82
CA LEU A 260 -13.19 -6.16 -2.39
C LEU A 260 -12.20 -5.66 -1.33
N ARG A 261 -11.64 -4.47 -1.54
CA ARG A 261 -10.64 -3.87 -0.64
C ARG A 261 -11.07 -2.47 -0.24
N PHE A 262 -10.82 -2.13 1.02
CA PHE A 262 -11.02 -0.82 1.58
C PHE A 262 -9.69 -0.25 2.09
N PHE A 263 -9.40 0.99 1.73
CA PHE A 263 -8.19 1.74 2.08
C PHE A 263 -8.60 2.95 2.93
N PRO A 264 -8.74 2.78 4.26
CA PRO A 264 -9.01 3.92 5.12
C PRO A 264 -7.81 4.87 5.11
N ALA A 265 -8.05 6.18 5.06
CA ALA A 265 -7.03 7.15 5.41
C ALA A 265 -6.77 7.01 6.92
N LEU A 266 -5.56 6.60 7.29
CA LEU A 266 -5.10 6.60 8.67
C LEU A 266 -4.45 7.97 8.90
N GLY A 267 -5.02 8.74 9.84
CA GLY A 267 -4.56 10.09 10.18
C GLY A 267 -3.34 10.13 11.07
#